data_AF-A0A7S3X440-F1
#
_entry.id   AF-A0A7S3X440-F1
#
_cell.length_a   1.000
_cell.length_b   1.000
_cell.length_c   1.000
_cell.angle_alpha   90.00
_cell.angle_beta   90.00
_cell.angle_gamma   90.00
#
_symmetry.space_group_name_H-M   'P 1'
#
loop_
_entity.id
_entity.type
_entity.pdbx_description
1 polymer ?
#
loop_
_entity_poly.entity_id
_entity_poly.type
_entity_poly.pdbx_seq_one_letter_code
_entity_poly.pdbx_strand_id
1 'polypeptide(L)'
;WPEKVKTFVESCTAVKMTRSYLHLHLALDATGLDLSAMEAHYTVMDAGLLGNATFVCADQNMVAVSNPCVLDKELAPEGTIVIHAYGCGNEPYEIWEGVRRGSAEYEELKRKRAEVLWR
;
A
#
# COMPACT_ATOMS: atom_id res chain seq x y z
N TRP A 1 16.18 10.38 35.81
CA TRP A 1 14.91 10.12 35.12
C TRP A 1 14.64 11.16 34.03
N PRO A 2 14.75 12.48 34.26
CA PRO A 2 14.53 13.49 33.21
C PRO A 2 15.49 13.40 32.02
N GLU A 3 16.77 13.14 32.29
CA GLU A 3 17.80 13.04 31.25
C GLU A 3 17.62 11.82 30.35
N LYS A 4 17.26 10.66 30.92
CA LYS A 4 16.93 9.45 30.14
C LYS A 4 15.71 9.65 29.24
N VAL A 5 14.70 10.39 29.71
CA VAL A 5 13.53 10.76 28.90
C VAL A 5 13.93 11.68 27.76
N LYS A 6 14.79 12.68 28.02
CA LYS A 6 15.30 13.58 26.98
C LYS A 6 16.08 12.82 25.92
N THR A 7 17.03 11.97 26.31
CA THR A 7 17.79 11.12 25.38
C THR A 7 16.89 10.18 24.58
N PHE A 8 15.86 9.60 25.21
CA PHE A 8 14.89 8.77 24.51
C PHE A 8 14.11 9.55 23.45
N VAL A 9 13.58 10.74 23.80
CA VAL A 9 12.87 11.61 22.85
C VAL A 9 13.78 12.03 21.69
N GLU A 10 15.02 12.43 21.97
CA GLU A 10 16.01 12.76 20.94
C GLU A 10 16.24 11.58 19.99
N SER A 11 16.38 10.36 20.54
CA SER A 11 16.54 9.15 19.74
C SER A 11 15.33 8.84 18.87
N CYS A 12 14.10 9.03 19.39
CA CYS A 12 12.87 8.86 18.63
C CYS A 12 12.74 9.88 17.50
N THR A 13 13.21 11.11 17.69
CA THR A 13 13.16 12.14 16.64
C THR A 13 14.24 12.00 15.58
N ALA A 14 15.33 11.30 15.89
CA ALA A 14 16.45 11.06 14.98
C ALA A 14 16.25 9.85 14.05
N VAL A 15 15.21 9.03 14.27
CA VAL A 15 14.95 7.87 13.42
C VAL A 15 14.56 8.31 12.01
N LYS A 16 15.07 7.59 11.00
CA LYS A 16 14.68 7.83 9.61
C LYS A 16 13.18 7.56 9.46
N MET A 17 12.48 8.47 8.78
CA MET A 17 11.08 8.27 8.43
C MET A 17 10.91 7.02 7.56
N THR A 18 9.79 6.33 7.75
CA THR A 18 9.41 5.24 6.86
C THR A 18 9.19 5.76 5.45
N ARG A 19 9.38 4.87 4.48
CA ARG A 19 9.05 5.15 3.08
C ARG A 19 7.55 5.39 2.91
N SER A 20 7.17 5.97 1.78
CA SER A 20 5.78 6.32 1.48
C SER A 20 4.94 5.07 1.15
N TYR A 21 3.62 5.28 1.01
CA TYR A 21 2.63 4.27 0.65
C TYR A 21 1.66 4.85 -0.37
N LEU A 22 1.23 4.01 -1.32
CA LEU A 22 0.08 4.27 -2.18
C LEU A 22 -0.99 3.22 -1.91
N HIS A 23 -2.23 3.68 -1.82
CA HIS A 23 -3.39 2.84 -1.53
C HIS A 23 -4.36 2.89 -2.71
N LEU A 24 -4.91 1.74 -3.04
CA LEU A 24 -6.02 1.56 -3.95
C LEU A 24 -7.17 0.92 -3.18
N HIS A 25 -8.33 1.57 -3.21
CA HIS A 25 -9.57 1.07 -2.61
C HIS A 25 -10.56 0.83 -3.74
N LEU A 26 -11.08 -0.40 -3.85
CA LEU A 26 -12.02 -0.82 -4.87
C LEU A 26 -13.26 -1.41 -4.21
N ALA A 27 -14.43 -1.14 -4.80
CA ALA A 27 -15.63 -1.93 -4.58
C ALA A 27 -15.89 -2.73 -5.87
N LEU A 28 -16.02 -4.04 -5.75
CA LEU A 28 -16.17 -4.95 -6.89
C LEU A 28 -17.50 -5.70 -6.78
N ASP A 29 -18.13 -5.92 -7.92
CA ASP A 29 -19.19 -6.93 -8.06
C ASP A 29 -18.55 -8.32 -7.92
N ALA A 30 -19.05 -9.08 -6.94
CA ALA A 30 -18.55 -10.41 -6.63
C ALA A 30 -19.37 -11.53 -7.29
N THR A 31 -20.32 -11.18 -8.16
CA THR A 31 -21.15 -12.15 -8.88
C THR A 31 -20.28 -13.14 -9.65
N GLY A 32 -20.44 -14.43 -9.34
CA GLY A 32 -19.69 -15.51 -9.98
C GLY A 32 -18.29 -15.77 -9.41
N LEU A 33 -17.85 -15.01 -8.40
CA LEU A 33 -16.62 -15.31 -7.67
C LEU A 33 -16.87 -16.34 -6.56
N ASP A 34 -15.96 -17.31 -6.43
CA ASP A 34 -15.96 -18.21 -5.28
C ASP A 34 -15.24 -17.55 -4.09
N LEU A 35 -16.01 -16.82 -3.28
CA LEU A 35 -15.49 -16.17 -2.08
C LEU A 35 -15.04 -17.17 -1.00
N SER A 36 -15.48 -18.43 -1.06
CA SER A 36 -15.08 -19.45 -0.07
C SER A 36 -13.67 -19.99 -0.30
N ALA A 37 -13.15 -19.84 -1.52
CA ALA A 37 -11.77 -20.14 -1.88
C ALA A 37 -10.82 -18.95 -1.64
N MET A 38 -11.34 -17.80 -1.17
CA MET A 38 -10.55 -16.60 -0.92
C MET A 38 -10.14 -16.48 0.55
N GLU A 39 -8.98 -15.86 0.75
CA GLU A 39 -8.44 -15.49 2.06
C GLU A 39 -8.58 -13.98 2.26
N ALA A 40 -8.61 -13.56 3.53
CA ALA A 40 -8.77 -12.15 3.86
C ALA A 40 -7.57 -11.28 3.47
N HIS A 41 -6.37 -11.88 3.40
CA HIS A 41 -5.11 -11.17 3.16
C HIS A 41 -4.21 -11.95 2.21
N TYR A 42 -3.68 -11.23 1.23
CA TYR A 42 -2.67 -11.71 0.31
C TYR A 42 -1.47 -10.77 0.32
N THR A 43 -0.28 -11.33 0.15
CA THR A 43 0.93 -10.56 -0.17
C THR A 43 1.37 -11.00 -1.55
N VAL A 44 1.39 -10.04 -2.47
CA VAL A 44 1.84 -10.24 -3.84
C VAL A 44 3.23 -9.64 -3.95
N MET A 45 4.20 -10.50 -4.23
CA MET A 45 5.55 -10.11 -4.58
C MET A 45 5.62 -10.07 -6.10
N ASP A 46 5.98 -8.92 -6.67
CA ASP A 46 6.10 -8.81 -8.12
C ASP A 46 7.47 -9.33 -8.58
N ALA A 47 7.54 -10.59 -8.96
CA ALA A 47 8.66 -11.10 -9.74
C ALA A 47 8.49 -10.71 -11.22
N GLY A 48 8.79 -9.45 -11.57
CA GLY A 48 9.21 -9.13 -12.94
C GLY A 48 8.34 -8.20 -13.79
N LEU A 49 7.74 -7.11 -13.28
CA LEU A 49 7.23 -6.07 -14.18
C LEU A 49 8.13 -4.83 -14.38
N LEU A 50 9.13 -4.52 -13.54
CA LEU A 50 10.12 -3.46 -13.85
C LEU A 50 11.52 -3.55 -13.18
N GLY A 51 11.87 -4.58 -12.39
CA GLY A 51 13.13 -4.56 -11.64
C GLY A 51 13.63 -5.90 -11.09
N ASN A 52 14.92 -5.91 -10.76
CA ASN A 52 15.67 -7.05 -10.26
C ASN A 52 15.02 -7.69 -9.01
N ALA A 53 14.41 -8.87 -9.19
CA ALA A 53 13.76 -9.68 -8.16
C ALA A 53 14.69 -10.19 -7.04
N THR A 54 15.96 -9.77 -6.99
CA THR A 54 16.88 -10.20 -5.93
C THR A 54 16.66 -9.52 -4.57
N PHE A 55 15.78 -8.50 -4.46
CA PHE A 55 15.60 -7.78 -3.20
C PHE A 55 14.13 -7.55 -2.82
N VAL A 56 13.71 -8.19 -1.72
CA VAL A 56 12.35 -8.13 -1.15
C VAL A 56 11.88 -6.68 -0.93
N CYS A 57 12.78 -5.80 -0.49
CA CYS A 57 12.43 -4.41 -0.15
C CYS A 57 12.70 -3.42 -1.30
N ALA A 58 12.80 -3.90 -2.54
CA ALA A 58 12.91 -3.04 -3.71
C ALA A 58 11.65 -2.18 -3.89
N ASP A 59 11.83 -1.04 -4.56
CA ASP A 59 10.76 -0.09 -4.79
C ASP A 59 9.59 -0.76 -5.51
N GLN A 60 8.38 -0.56 -5.00
CA GLN A 60 7.14 -1.12 -5.58
C GLN A 60 7.14 -2.65 -5.78
N ASN A 61 8.01 -3.41 -5.12
CA ASN A 61 8.16 -4.86 -5.34
C ASN A 61 7.15 -5.74 -4.57
N MET A 62 6.39 -5.14 -3.65
CA MET A 62 5.47 -5.85 -2.76
C MET A 62 4.20 -5.05 -2.55
N VAL A 63 3.07 -5.73 -2.79
CA VAL A 63 1.71 -5.21 -2.58
C VAL A 63 1.00 -6.13 -1.60
N ALA A 64 0.43 -5.56 -0.55
CA ALA A 64 -0.53 -6.24 0.29
C ALA A 64 -1.94 -5.97 -0.25
N VAL A 65 -2.74 -7.03 -0.37
CA VAL A 65 -4.13 -6.96 -0.83
C VAL A 65 -5.00 -7.56 0.26
N SER A 66 -6.02 -6.84 0.69
CA SER A 66 -6.99 -7.33 1.67
C SER A 66 -8.41 -7.27 1.13
N ASN A 67 -9.15 -8.34 1.43
CA ASN A 67 -10.60 -8.41 1.26
C ASN A 67 -11.23 -8.69 2.64
N PRO A 68 -11.60 -7.66 3.41
CA PRO A 68 -12.16 -7.87 4.73
C PRO A 68 -13.54 -8.52 4.70
N CYS A 69 -14.24 -8.51 3.54
CA CYS A 69 -15.55 -9.15 3.38
C CYS A 69 -15.50 -10.68 3.51
N VAL A 70 -14.31 -11.29 3.44
CA VAL A 70 -14.10 -12.71 3.78
C VAL A 70 -14.33 -12.97 5.27
N LEU A 71 -13.97 -12.03 6.14
CA LEU A 71 -14.15 -12.14 7.59
C LEU A 71 -15.53 -11.67 8.03
N ASP A 72 -16.03 -10.60 7.41
CA ASP A 72 -17.32 -10.00 7.74
C ASP A 72 -18.03 -9.51 6.47
N LYS A 73 -19.05 -10.26 6.06
CA LYS A 73 -19.83 -9.98 4.84
C LYS A 73 -20.69 -8.72 4.96
N GLU A 74 -20.92 -8.18 6.16
CA GLU A 74 -21.72 -6.97 6.35
C GLU A 74 -20.95 -5.69 6.03
N LEU A 75 -19.64 -5.79 5.79
CA LEU A 75 -18.79 -4.65 5.41
C LEU A 75 -19.06 -4.12 4.00
N ALA A 76 -19.83 -4.85 3.19
CA ALA A 76 -20.25 -4.44 1.86
C ALA A 76 -21.70 -4.88 1.59
N PRO A 77 -22.43 -4.20 0.67
CA PRO A 77 -23.71 -4.70 0.20
C PRO A 77 -23.63 -6.13 -0.34
N GLU A 78 -24.74 -6.87 -0.23
CA GLU A 78 -24.84 -8.22 -0.78
C GLU A 78 -24.46 -8.25 -2.27
N GLY A 79 -23.66 -9.26 -2.66
CA GLY A 79 -23.15 -9.40 -4.02
C GLY A 79 -21.92 -8.54 -4.33
N THR A 80 -21.40 -7.77 -3.37
CA THR A 80 -20.18 -6.95 -3.57
C THR A 80 -19.09 -7.27 -2.54
N ILE A 81 -17.85 -6.95 -2.89
CA ILE A 81 -16.70 -7.01 -1.98
C ILE A 81 -15.90 -5.71 -2.03
N VAL A 82 -15.12 -5.45 -0.98
CA VAL A 82 -14.17 -4.35 -0.94
C VAL A 82 -12.76 -4.91 -1.01
N ILE A 83 -11.93 -4.31 -1.85
CA ILE A 83 -10.49 -4.60 -1.92
C ILE A 83 -9.71 -3.36 -1.48
N HIS A 84 -8.76 -3.55 -0.55
CA HIS A 84 -7.74 -2.57 -0.22
C HIS A 84 -6.37 -3.12 -0.59
N ALA A 85 -5.76 -2.53 -1.61
CA ALA A 85 -4.41 -2.85 -2.05
C ALA A 85 -3.44 -1.71 -1.71
N TYR A 86 -2.26 -2.03 -1.22
CA TYR A 86 -1.25 -1.01 -0.90
C TYR A 86 0.18 -1.52 -1.03
N GLY A 87 1.08 -0.63 -1.43
CA GLY A 87 2.51 -0.91 -1.44
C GLY A 87 3.04 -1.04 -0.01
N CYS A 88 3.89 -2.03 0.27
CA CYS A 88 4.35 -2.31 1.63
C CYS A 88 5.53 -1.44 2.08
N GLY A 89 5.36 -0.12 2.07
CA GLY A 89 6.41 0.82 2.52
C GLY A 89 7.63 0.81 1.62
N ASN A 90 7.39 0.68 0.32
CA ASN A 90 8.39 0.57 -0.73
C ASN A 90 8.25 1.69 -1.78
N GLU A 91 7.50 2.76 -1.48
CA GLU A 91 7.43 3.95 -2.34
C GLU A 91 8.48 4.97 -1.87
N PRO A 92 9.40 5.43 -2.74
CA PRO A 92 10.31 6.53 -2.39
C PRO A 92 9.50 7.79 -2.08
N TYR A 93 9.73 8.40 -0.92
CA TYR A 93 9.02 9.63 -0.53
C TYR A 93 9.62 10.85 -1.24
N GLU A 94 10.92 10.80 -1.52
CA GLU A 94 11.74 11.89 -2.03
C GLU A 94 11.22 12.43 -3.37
N ILE A 95 10.62 11.58 -4.20
CA ILE A 95 10.04 12.00 -5.49
C ILE A 95 8.73 12.81 -5.34
N TRP A 96 8.13 12.80 -4.16
CA TRP A 96 6.91 13.54 -3.84
C TRP A 96 7.21 14.88 -3.16
N GLU A 97 8.47 15.10 -2.74
CA GLU A 97 8.86 16.33 -2.06
C GLU A 97 8.72 17.53 -2.99
N GLY A 98 8.07 18.59 -2.50
CA GLY A 98 7.80 19.79 -3.28
C GLY A 98 6.71 19.66 -4.34
N VAL A 99 6.20 18.46 -4.62
CA VAL A 99 5.10 18.26 -5.56
C VAL A 99 3.78 18.69 -4.93
N ARG A 100 3.17 19.75 -5.46
CA ARG A 100 1.91 20.30 -4.91
C ARG A 100 0.75 19.35 -5.14
N ARG A 101 0.11 18.86 -4.06
CA ARG A 101 -1.11 18.04 -4.12
C ARG A 101 -2.19 18.70 -4.98
N GLY A 102 -2.81 17.90 -5.85
CA GLY A 102 -3.85 18.33 -6.78
C GLY A 102 -3.34 19.10 -8.01
N SER A 103 -2.02 19.26 -8.19
CA SER A 103 -1.46 19.76 -9.45
C SER A 103 -1.50 18.68 -10.53
N ALA A 104 -1.42 19.08 -11.80
CA ALA A 104 -1.31 18.13 -12.90
C ALA A 104 -0.07 17.23 -12.78
N GLU A 105 1.05 17.78 -12.29
CA GLU A 105 2.27 17.03 -12.00
C GLU A 105 2.04 15.96 -10.91
N TYR A 106 1.35 16.32 -9.84
CA TYR A 106 1.00 15.39 -8.76
C TYR A 106 0.11 14.25 -9.27
N GLU A 107 -0.93 14.55 -10.04
CA GLU A 107 -1.85 13.53 -10.54
C GLU A 107 -1.18 12.59 -11.54
N GLU A 108 -0.31 13.12 -12.43
CA GLU A 108 0.45 12.28 -13.37
C GLU A 108 1.47 11.40 -12.65
N LEU A 109 2.20 11.95 -11.66
CA LEU A 109 3.10 11.17 -10.82
C LEU A 109 2.33 10.08 -10.09
N LYS A 110 1.20 10.42 -9.46
CA LYS A 110 0.36 9.47 -8.74
C LYS A 110 -0.19 8.37 -9.63
N ARG A 111 -0.65 8.71 -10.83
CA ARG A 111 -1.12 7.72 -11.82
C ARG A 111 -0.01 6.74 -12.19
N LYS A 112 1.20 7.25 -12.48
CA LYS A 112 2.37 6.41 -12.82
C LYS A 112 2.81 5.53 -11.66
N ARG A 113 2.87 6.07 -10.44
CA ARG A 113 3.35 5.33 -9.26
C ARG A 113 2.32 4.34 -8.72
N ALA A 114 1.02 4.57 -8.91
CA ALA A 114 -0.04 3.65 -8.50
C ALA A 114 -0.22 2.46 -9.44
N GLU A 115 0.49 2.43 -10.58
CA GLU A 115 0.33 1.42 -11.63
C GLU A 115 0.54 -0.03 -11.14
N VAL A 116 1.46 -0.23 -10.20
CA VAL A 116 1.71 -1.54 -9.56
C VAL A 116 0.50 -2.10 -8.80
N LEU A 117 -0.48 -1.27 -8.44
CA LEU A 117 -1.63 -1.69 -7.64
C LEU A 117 -2.77 -2.27 -8.48
N TRP A 118 -2.76 -2.10 -9.81
CA TRP A 118 -3.88 -2.48 -10.67
C TRP A 118 -3.49 -3.13 -12.00
N ARG A 119 -2.21 -3.12 -12.38
CA ARG A 119 -1.70 -3.92 -13.50
C ARG A 119 -1.50 -5.37 -13.10
#